data_AF-E9EW62-F1
#
_entry.id   AF-E9EW62-F1
#
_cell.length_a   1.000
_cell.length_b   1.000
_cell.length_c   1.000
_cell.angle_alpha   90.00
_cell.angle_beta   90.00
_cell.angle_gamma   90.00
#
_symmetry.space_group_name_H-M   'P 1'
#
loop_
_entity.id
_entity.type
_entity.pdbx_description
1 polymer ?
#
loop_
_entity_poly.entity_id
_entity_poly.type
_entity_poly.pdbx_seq_one_letter_code
_entity_poly.pdbx_strand_id
1 'polypeptide(L)'
;MVMSGDSGSEDHRGTPEAPGRVVTLIERSYWEKLTDHHDSAPEKVWGVAYRIVPEKVSEVKEYLDIREINGYSIHYTPFYPADGSTPMETLVYIGTPDNEQFVGPQDPQKLAQHILNSKGPSGLNRDYLYGLDTALNELSPDSEDYHVSDLAQRVRALEHSVNGTSS
;
A
#
# COMPACT_ATOMS: atom_id res chain seq x y z
N MET A 1 -2.58 12.69 1.32
CA MET A 1 -2.95 11.30 1.67
C MET A 1 -1.76 10.66 2.38
N VAL A 2 -1.97 9.57 3.12
CA VAL A 2 -0.92 8.81 3.82
C VAL A 2 -1.03 7.35 3.39
N MET A 3 0.11 6.68 3.15
CA MET A 3 0.15 5.24 2.89
C MET A 3 0.05 4.48 4.21
N SER A 4 -0.89 3.55 4.32
CA SER A 4 -1.08 2.71 5.50
C SER A 4 -1.25 1.25 5.08
N GLY A 5 -0.61 0.32 5.80
CA GLY A 5 -0.72 -1.13 5.58
C GLY A 5 -2.00 -1.78 6.12
N ASP A 6 -3.07 -1.00 6.30
CA ASP A 6 -4.27 -1.40 7.05
C ASP A 6 -5.42 -1.89 6.15
N SER A 7 -5.13 -2.35 4.93
CA SER A 7 -6.13 -2.96 4.05
C SER A 7 -5.96 -4.47 3.98
N GLY A 8 -7.02 -5.21 4.30
CA GLY A 8 -7.08 -6.67 4.20
C GLY A 8 -7.05 -7.15 2.75
N SER A 9 -6.19 -8.12 2.42
CA SER A 9 -6.18 -8.75 1.08
C SER A 9 -6.60 -10.21 1.16
N GLU A 10 -7.81 -10.51 0.68
CA GLU A 10 -8.42 -11.85 0.78
C GLU A 10 -8.27 -12.67 -0.51
N ASP A 11 -7.95 -12.05 -1.63
CA ASP A 11 -7.95 -12.62 -2.97
C ASP A 11 -6.57 -12.61 -3.65
N HIS A 12 -5.64 -11.80 -3.14
CA HIS A 12 -4.30 -11.67 -3.69
C HIS A 12 -3.20 -12.13 -2.74
N ARG A 13 -3.07 -11.47 -1.58
CA ARG A 13 -1.95 -11.65 -0.63
C ARG A 13 -2.33 -12.40 0.65
N GLY A 14 -3.59 -12.82 0.75
CA GLY A 14 -4.11 -13.73 1.77
C GLY A 14 -5.25 -14.56 1.22
N THR A 15 -6.09 -15.07 2.12
CA THR A 15 -7.34 -15.77 1.81
C THR A 15 -8.49 -15.15 2.62
N PRO A 16 -9.77 -15.45 2.33
CA PRO A 16 -10.89 -14.96 3.15
C PRO A 16 -10.77 -15.36 4.63
N GLU A 17 -10.22 -16.55 4.93
CA GLU A 17 -10.04 -17.03 6.31
C GLU A 17 -8.77 -16.47 6.98
N ALA A 18 -7.81 -16.00 6.18
CA ALA A 18 -6.52 -15.47 6.62
C ALA A 18 -6.09 -14.30 5.73
N PRO A 19 -6.75 -13.13 5.84
CA PRO A 19 -6.50 -12.00 4.97
C PRO A 19 -5.06 -11.50 5.13
N GLY A 20 -4.43 -11.16 4.01
CA GLY A 20 -3.15 -10.45 3.97
C GLY A 20 -3.31 -8.99 4.37
N ARG A 21 -2.25 -8.20 4.16
CA ARG A 21 -2.17 -6.76 4.37
C ARG A 21 -1.53 -6.11 3.16
N VAL A 22 -2.24 -5.18 2.56
CA VAL A 22 -1.78 -4.34 1.46
C VAL A 22 -1.95 -2.88 1.84
N VAL A 23 -1.25 -2.00 1.12
CA VAL A 23 -1.34 -0.57 1.41
C VAL A 23 -2.64 0.03 0.87
N THR A 24 -3.17 1.01 1.58
CA THR A 24 -4.20 1.93 1.08
C THR A 24 -3.76 3.37 1.33
N LEU A 25 -4.44 4.31 0.67
CA LEU A 25 -4.32 5.73 0.93
C LEU A 25 -5.44 6.16 1.87
N ILE A 26 -5.11 6.96 2.88
CA ILE A 26 -6.11 7.64 3.69
C ILE A 26 -5.93 9.15 3.63
N GLU A 27 -7.02 9.89 3.77
CA GLU A 27 -6.94 11.34 3.86
C GLU A 27 -6.13 11.77 5.10
N ARG A 28 -5.42 12.89 4.97
CA ARG A 28 -4.65 13.45 6.08
C ARG A 28 -5.54 13.78 7.28
N SER A 29 -6.70 14.36 7.00
CA SER A 29 -7.73 14.71 7.99
C SER A 29 -8.27 13.50 8.75
N TYR A 30 -8.24 12.31 8.13
CA TYR A 30 -8.63 11.06 8.76
C TYR A 30 -7.47 10.48 9.58
N TRP A 31 -6.26 10.43 9.00
CA TRP A 31 -5.06 9.96 9.70
C TRP A 31 -4.82 10.72 11.01
N GLU A 32 -5.03 12.04 11.04
CA GLU A 32 -4.88 12.86 12.26
C GLU A 32 -5.84 12.50 13.39
N LYS A 33 -6.92 11.74 13.11
CA LYS A 33 -7.85 11.22 14.11
C LYS A 33 -7.43 9.85 14.64
N LEU A 34 -6.50 9.18 13.95
CA LEU A 34 -6.00 7.87 14.33
C LEU A 34 -4.93 8.02 15.42
N THR A 35 -4.95 7.09 16.37
CA THR A 35 -3.80 6.91 17.27
C THR A 35 -2.86 5.92 16.60
N ASP A 36 -1.93 6.44 15.81
CA ASP A 36 -0.92 5.66 15.09
C ASP A 36 0.36 5.55 15.94
N HIS A 37 1.14 4.51 15.70
CA HIS A 37 2.46 4.31 16.27
C HIS A 37 3.53 5.18 15.60
N HIS A 38 3.21 5.81 14.47
CA HIS A 38 4.06 6.78 13.79
C HIS A 38 3.69 8.20 14.22
N ASP A 39 4.60 8.89 14.92
CA ASP A 39 4.36 10.24 15.46
C ASP A 39 4.21 11.32 14.36
N SER A 40 4.52 10.98 13.10
CA SER A 40 4.38 11.88 11.96
C SER A 40 4.12 11.11 10.66
N ALA A 41 3.21 11.62 9.83
CA ALA A 41 3.07 11.18 8.45
C ALA A 41 3.67 12.21 7.48
N PRO A 42 4.23 11.79 6.34
CA PRO A 42 4.76 12.69 5.32
C PRO A 42 3.65 13.58 4.73
N GLU A 43 4.04 14.73 4.17
CA GLU A 43 3.10 15.66 3.50
C GLU A 43 2.63 15.14 2.14
N LYS A 44 3.41 14.24 1.53
CA LYS A 44 3.19 13.69 0.20
C LYS A 44 3.35 12.17 0.19
N VAL A 45 2.73 11.54 -0.80
CA VAL A 45 2.95 10.13 -1.13
C VAL A 45 3.58 10.07 -2.51
N TRP A 46 4.59 9.23 -2.66
CA TRP A 46 5.25 8.97 -3.92
C TRP A 46 4.57 7.84 -4.68
N GLY A 47 4.59 7.92 -6.01
CA GLY A 47 3.99 6.93 -6.88
C GLY A 47 4.25 7.25 -8.35
N VAL A 48 3.58 6.50 -9.23
CA VAL A 48 3.71 6.64 -10.69
C VAL A 48 2.34 6.93 -11.29
N ALA A 49 2.27 7.94 -12.16
CA ALA A 49 1.11 8.20 -12.99
C ALA A 49 1.26 7.48 -14.34
N TYR A 50 0.29 6.66 -14.71
CA TYR A 50 0.25 5.98 -16.00
C TYR A 50 -0.69 6.69 -16.97
N ARG A 51 -0.20 7.01 -18.18
CA ARG A 51 -1.03 7.55 -19.25
C ARG A 51 -1.60 6.42 -20.10
N ILE A 52 -2.92 6.26 -20.06
CA ILE A 52 -3.65 5.34 -20.94
C ILE A 52 -3.94 6.04 -22.26
N VAL A 53 -3.69 5.35 -23.38
CA VAL A 53 -4.02 5.90 -24.72
C VAL A 53 -5.54 6.04 -24.86
N PRO A 54 -6.05 7.11 -25.51
CA PRO A 54 -7.49 7.42 -25.53
C PRO A 54 -8.39 6.26 -25.94
N GLU A 55 -7.94 5.43 -26.89
CA GLU A 55 -8.69 4.32 -27.45
C GLU A 55 -8.86 3.15 -26.46
N LYS A 56 -8.05 3.12 -25.40
CA LYS A 56 -8.02 2.07 -24.37
C LYS A 56 -8.58 2.51 -23.03
N VAL A 57 -8.96 3.78 -22.88
CA VAL A 57 -9.43 4.32 -21.59
C VAL A 57 -10.61 3.53 -21.04
N SER A 58 -11.64 3.28 -21.85
CA SER A 58 -12.84 2.56 -21.39
C SER A 58 -12.52 1.12 -20.99
N GLU A 59 -11.74 0.41 -21.80
CA GLU A 59 -11.33 -0.99 -21.54
C GLU A 59 -10.48 -1.11 -20.27
N VAL A 60 -9.49 -0.23 -20.11
CA VAL A 60 -8.62 -0.23 -18.92
C VAL A 60 -9.40 0.18 -17.69
N LYS A 61 -10.32 1.15 -17.80
CA LYS A 61 -11.16 1.56 -16.68
C LYS A 61 -12.07 0.42 -16.23
N GLU A 62 -12.74 -0.26 -17.15
CA GLU A 62 -13.60 -1.41 -16.83
C GLU A 62 -12.80 -2.54 -16.16
N TYR A 63 -11.60 -2.84 -16.66
CA TYR A 63 -10.70 -3.80 -16.02
C TYR A 63 -10.32 -3.40 -14.59
N LEU A 64 -9.98 -2.13 -14.36
CA LEU A 64 -9.62 -1.62 -13.04
C LEU A 64 -10.83 -1.59 -12.09
N ASP A 65 -12.02 -1.23 -12.59
CA ASP A 65 -13.27 -1.23 -11.82
C ASP A 65 -13.58 -2.64 -11.27
N ILE A 66 -13.32 -3.69 -12.06
CA ILE A 66 -13.49 -5.09 -11.62
C ILE A 66 -12.42 -5.49 -10.60
N ARG A 67 -11.16 -5.12 -10.86
CA ARG A 67 -10.02 -5.48 -10.00
C ARG A 67 -10.13 -4.86 -8.61
N GLU A 68 -10.61 -3.62 -8.54
CA GLU A 68 -10.67 -2.84 -7.29
C GLU A 68 -12.07 -2.85 -6.66
N ILE A 69 -12.95 -3.77 -7.09
CA ILE A 69 -14.36 -3.89 -6.66
C ILE A 69 -14.55 -4.06 -5.15
N ASN A 70 -13.52 -4.54 -4.45
CA ASN A 70 -13.53 -4.80 -3.00
C ASN A 70 -13.26 -3.54 -2.18
N GLY A 71 -14.12 -2.53 -2.37
CA GLY A 71 -14.23 -1.34 -1.51
C GLY A 71 -13.20 -0.24 -1.76
N TYR A 72 -12.60 -0.19 -2.95
CA TYR A 72 -11.91 1.01 -3.41
C TYR A 72 -12.89 1.93 -4.15
N SER A 73 -12.74 3.22 -3.93
CA SER A 73 -13.48 4.28 -4.63
C SER A 73 -12.53 5.08 -5.53
N ILE A 74 -13.08 5.64 -6.61
CA ILE A 74 -12.33 6.49 -7.54
C ILE A 74 -12.22 7.90 -6.95
N HIS A 75 -11.00 8.42 -6.87
CA HIS A 75 -10.70 9.81 -6.51
C HIS A 75 -9.90 10.48 -7.63
N TYR A 76 -10.10 11.78 -7.79
CA TYR A 76 -9.29 12.61 -8.66
C TYR A 76 -8.42 13.52 -7.80
N THR A 77 -7.10 13.42 -7.98
CA THR A 77 -6.11 14.19 -7.21
C THR A 77 -5.04 14.75 -8.13
N PRO A 78 -4.51 15.95 -7.86
CA PRO A 78 -3.34 16.44 -8.57
C PRO A 78 -2.14 15.53 -8.34
N PHE A 79 -1.48 15.13 -9.43
CA PHE A 79 -0.17 14.50 -9.44
C PHE A 79 0.88 15.55 -9.76
N TYR A 80 1.95 15.57 -8.98
CA TYR A 80 3.07 16.50 -9.13
C TYR A 80 4.29 15.71 -9.65
N PRO A 81 4.63 15.82 -10.95
CA PRO A 81 5.78 15.14 -11.51
C PRO A 81 7.09 15.49 -10.80
N ALA A 82 7.93 14.48 -10.56
CA ALA A 82 9.20 14.62 -9.86
C ALA A 82 10.22 15.50 -10.61
N ASP A 83 10.09 15.59 -11.93
CA ASP A 83 10.92 16.43 -12.80
C ASP A 83 10.52 17.91 -12.81
N GLY A 84 9.50 18.30 -12.03
CA GLY A 84 8.99 19.67 -11.96
C GLY A 84 8.07 20.06 -13.12
N SER A 85 7.67 19.11 -13.97
CA SER A 85 6.66 19.34 -15.01
C SER A 85 5.31 19.78 -14.41
N THR A 86 4.45 20.35 -15.26
CA THR A 86 3.14 20.84 -14.85
C THR A 86 2.31 19.75 -14.17
N PRO A 87 1.72 20.03 -12.99
CA PRO A 87 0.82 19.10 -12.33
C PRO A 87 -0.36 18.72 -13.22
N MET A 88 -0.85 17.50 -13.08
CA MET A 88 -1.98 16.98 -13.85
C MET A 88 -3.00 16.31 -12.93
N GLU A 89 -4.27 16.41 -13.29
CA GLU A 89 -5.33 15.67 -12.60
C GLU A 89 -5.19 14.17 -12.91
N THR A 90 -5.19 13.34 -11.88
CA THR A 90 -5.01 11.89 -12.00
C THR A 90 -6.08 11.13 -11.26
N LEU A 91 -6.49 10.01 -11.83
CA LEU A 91 -7.40 9.05 -11.23
C LEU A 91 -6.61 8.11 -10.31
N VAL A 92 -7.06 7.95 -9.07
CA VAL A 92 -6.51 7.01 -8.09
C VAL A 92 -7.65 6.19 -7.46
N TYR A 93 -7.42 4.90 -7.25
CA TYR A 93 -8.31 4.03 -6.48
C TYR A 93 -7.88 4.05 -5.03
N ILE A 94 -8.83 4.32 -4.12
CA ILE A 94 -8.56 4.45 -2.69
C ILE A 94 -9.52 3.59 -1.88
N GLY A 95 -8.97 2.69 -1.06
CA GLY A 95 -9.72 1.95 -0.05
C GLY A 95 -10.02 2.88 1.11
N THR A 96 -11.22 3.44 1.13
CA THR A 96 -11.63 4.39 2.17
C THR A 96 -11.80 3.70 3.51
N PRO A 97 -11.72 4.42 4.64
CA PRO A 97 -11.89 3.82 5.96
C PRO A 97 -13.25 3.13 6.21
N ASP A 98 -14.27 3.47 5.42
CA ASP A 98 -15.59 2.82 5.45
C ASP A 98 -15.59 1.41 4.80
N ASN A 99 -14.48 0.97 4.20
CA ASN A 99 -14.31 -0.36 3.64
C ASN A 99 -14.19 -1.41 4.76
N GLU A 100 -14.93 -2.51 4.67
CA GLU A 100 -14.87 -3.63 5.63
C GLU A 100 -13.48 -4.26 5.74
N GLN A 101 -12.64 -4.12 4.71
CA GLN A 101 -11.25 -4.58 4.70
C GLN A 101 -10.30 -3.60 5.39
N PHE A 102 -10.73 -2.40 5.76
CA PHE A 102 -9.92 -1.45 6.52
C PHE A 102 -9.81 -1.90 7.98
N VAL A 103 -8.63 -2.33 8.40
CA VAL A 103 -8.38 -2.85 9.76
C VAL A 103 -7.88 -1.79 10.74
N GLY A 104 -7.69 -0.55 10.29
CA GLY A 104 -7.19 0.56 11.09
C GLY A 104 -5.74 0.36 11.58
N PRO A 105 -5.22 1.32 12.37
CA PRO A 105 -3.84 1.29 12.85
C PRO A 105 -3.49 0.01 13.58
N GLN A 106 -2.36 -0.57 13.23
CA GLN A 106 -1.84 -1.79 13.84
C GLN A 106 -0.46 -1.53 14.47
N ASP A 107 -0.15 -2.29 15.51
CA ASP A 107 1.21 -2.36 16.05
C ASP A 107 2.16 -2.83 14.93
N PRO A 108 3.23 -2.06 14.58
CA PRO A 108 4.09 -2.37 13.45
C PRO A 108 4.76 -3.74 13.55
N GLN A 109 5.06 -4.20 14.76
CA GLN A 109 5.68 -5.50 14.96
C GLN A 109 4.70 -6.65 14.72
N LYS A 110 3.47 -6.54 15.20
CA LYS A 110 2.39 -7.50 14.92
C LYS A 110 2.03 -7.50 13.44
N LEU A 111 1.97 -6.33 12.81
CA LEU A 111 1.71 -6.20 11.38
C LEU A 111 2.80 -6.88 10.55
N ALA A 112 4.08 -6.66 10.88
CA ALA A 112 5.19 -7.33 10.23
C ALA A 112 5.10 -8.86 10.40
N GLN A 113 4.77 -9.35 11.59
CA GLN A 113 4.59 -10.78 11.84
C GLN A 113 3.43 -11.38 11.03
N HIS A 114 2.34 -10.64 10.90
CA HIS A 114 1.19 -11.01 10.09
C HIS A 114 1.58 -11.12 8.61
N ILE A 115 2.18 -10.06 8.05
CA ILE A 115 2.68 -10.01 6.67
C ILE A 115 3.64 -11.18 6.38
N LEU A 116 4.52 -11.50 7.32
CA LEU A 116 5.46 -12.60 7.16
C LEU A 116 4.75 -13.96 6.96
N ASN A 117 3.63 -14.17 7.65
CA ASN A 117 2.89 -15.43 7.68
C ASN A 117 1.79 -15.52 6.61
N SER A 118 1.40 -14.40 6.00
CA SER A 118 0.32 -14.33 5.01
C SER A 118 0.77 -14.74 3.60
N LYS A 119 -0.11 -15.47 2.90
CA LYS A 119 0.05 -15.89 1.51
C LYS A 119 -1.33 -15.98 0.86
N GLY A 120 -1.44 -15.51 -0.38
CA GLY A 120 -2.63 -15.68 -1.21
C GLY A 120 -2.31 -16.23 -2.60
N PRO A 121 -3.31 -16.23 -3.50
CA PRO A 121 -3.15 -16.69 -4.90
C PRO A 121 -2.05 -15.96 -5.68
N SER A 122 -1.76 -14.70 -5.32
CA SER A 122 -0.71 -13.88 -5.96
C SER A 122 0.68 -14.04 -5.30
N GLY A 123 0.83 -14.96 -4.35
CA GLY A 123 2.10 -15.27 -3.68
C GLY A 123 2.15 -14.79 -2.22
N LEU A 124 3.37 -14.73 -1.68
CA LEU A 124 3.59 -14.30 -0.29
C LEU A 124 3.26 -12.81 -0.14
N ASN A 125 2.78 -12.43 1.04
CA ASN A 125 2.53 -11.04 1.35
C ASN A 125 3.84 -10.26 1.56
N ARG A 126 4.90 -10.91 2.06
CA ARG A 126 6.24 -10.28 2.18
C ARG A 126 6.80 -9.84 0.82
N ASP A 127 6.56 -10.62 -0.24
CA ASP A 127 7.04 -10.28 -1.59
C ASP A 127 6.38 -9.01 -2.12
N TYR A 128 5.11 -8.79 -1.76
CA TYR A 128 4.41 -7.53 -2.06
C TYR A 128 5.07 -6.36 -1.34
N LEU A 129 5.32 -6.49 -0.03
CA LEU A 129 5.93 -5.43 0.77
C LEU A 129 7.34 -5.11 0.26
N TYR A 130 8.16 -6.11 -0.03
CA TYR A 130 9.51 -5.90 -0.56
C TYR A 130 9.50 -5.31 -1.96
N GLY A 131 8.58 -5.73 -2.82
CA GLY A 131 8.41 -5.12 -4.14
C GLY A 131 8.06 -3.64 -4.04
N LEU A 132 7.17 -3.28 -3.10
CA LEU A 132 6.80 -1.89 -2.85
C LEU A 132 7.94 -1.07 -2.26
N ASP A 133 8.63 -1.58 -1.24
CA ASP A 133 9.81 -0.94 -0.62
C ASP A 133 10.89 -0.66 -1.66
N THR A 134 11.24 -1.65 -2.50
CA THR A 134 12.19 -1.46 -3.60
C THR A 134 11.69 -0.42 -4.61
N ALA A 135 10.46 -0.54 -5.08
CA ALA A 135 9.92 0.37 -6.09
C ALA A 135 9.90 1.83 -5.61
N LEU A 136 9.51 2.08 -4.36
CA LEU A 136 9.51 3.42 -3.77
C LEU A 136 10.92 3.99 -3.66
N ASN A 137 11.90 3.19 -3.24
CA ASN A 137 13.30 3.62 -3.17
C ASN A 137 13.93 3.91 -4.55
N GLU A 138 13.37 3.34 -5.63
CA GLU A 138 13.86 3.54 -7.00
C GLU A 138 13.24 4.75 -7.71
N LEU A 139 12.16 5.36 -7.19
CA LEU A 139 11.48 6.49 -7.86
C LEU A 139 12.30 7.79 -7.84
N SER A 140 12.93 8.10 -6.72
CA SER A 140 13.65 9.35 -6.47
C SER A 140 14.52 9.22 -5.20
N PRO A 141 15.60 10.00 -5.05
CA PRO A 141 16.36 10.05 -3.80
C PRO A 141 15.51 10.41 -2.57
N ASP A 142 14.40 11.14 -2.76
CA ASP A 142 13.52 11.62 -1.69
C ASP A 142 12.20 10.83 -1.58
N SER A 143 12.09 9.66 -2.24
CA SER A 143 10.85 8.88 -2.32
C SER A 143 10.73 7.71 -1.36
N GLU A 144 11.67 7.59 -0.42
CA GLU A 144 11.54 6.65 0.69
C GLU A 144 10.25 6.93 1.48
N ASP A 145 9.50 5.87 1.78
CA ASP A 145 8.34 5.91 2.66
C ASP A 145 8.69 5.21 3.97
N TYR A 146 8.77 5.98 5.06
CA TYR A 146 9.21 5.46 6.35
C TYR A 146 8.35 4.31 6.88
N HIS A 147 7.04 4.35 6.66
CA HIS A 147 6.13 3.31 7.13
C HIS A 147 6.39 1.99 6.39
N VAL A 148 6.51 2.05 5.06
CA VAL A 148 6.82 0.89 4.23
C VAL A 148 8.20 0.32 4.57
N SER A 149 9.21 1.18 4.70
CA SER A 149 10.58 0.76 4.97
C SER A 149 10.77 0.22 6.40
N ASP A 150 10.11 0.78 7.43
CA ASP A 150 10.08 0.21 8.79
C ASP A 150 9.47 -1.19 8.79
N LEU A 151 8.30 -1.37 8.16
CA LEU A 151 7.66 -2.68 8.04
C LEU A 151 8.57 -3.68 7.31
N ALA A 152 9.17 -3.28 6.19
CA ALA A 152 10.05 -4.16 5.43
C ALA A 152 11.28 -4.59 6.24
N GLN A 153 11.88 -3.67 7.02
CA GLN A 153 12.99 -4.00 7.92
C GLN A 153 12.57 -4.97 9.03
N ARG A 154 11.39 -4.79 9.64
CA ARG A 154 10.88 -5.71 10.66
C ARG A 154 10.62 -7.11 10.12
N VAL A 155 10.03 -7.22 8.92
CA VAL A 155 9.79 -8.52 8.28
C VAL A 155 11.13 -9.23 8.00
N ARG A 156 12.13 -8.51 7.46
CA ARG A 156 13.48 -9.05 7.26
C ARG A 156 14.10 -9.52 8.56
N ALA A 157 14.01 -8.74 9.64
CA ALA A 157 14.54 -9.13 10.95
C ALA A 157 13.89 -10.43 11.49
N LEU A 158 12.57 -10.56 11.34
CA LEU A 158 11.84 -11.76 11.72
C LEU A 158 12.28 -12.99 10.90
N GLU A 159 12.48 -12.87 9.59
CA GLU A 159 12.99 -13.97 8.75
C GLU A 159 14.33 -14.50 9.24
N HIS A 160 15.26 -13.61 9.57
CA HIS A 160 16.58 -14.01 10.08
C HIS A 160 16.48 -14.73 11.42
N SER A 161 15.56 -14.31 12.29
CA SER A 161 15.35 -14.97 13.60
C SER A 161 14.78 -16.38 13.43
N VAL A 162 13.83 -16.58 12.52
CA VAL A 162 13.24 -17.90 12.24
C VAL A 162 14.27 -18.86 11.64
N ASN A 163 15.09 -18.37 10.71
CA ASN A 163 16.12 -19.18 10.06
C ASN A 163 17.28 -19.53 11.01
N GLY A 164 17.62 -18.63 11.95
CA GLY A 164 18.66 -18.87 12.95
C GLY A 164 18.28 -19.86 14.06
N THR A 165 16.99 -20.16 14.24
CA THR A 165 16.51 -21.11 15.25
C THR A 165 16.36 -22.55 14.70
N SER A 166 16.58 -22.75 13.40
CA SER A 166 16.46 -24.04 12.71
C SER A 166 17.82 -24.70 12.41
N SER A 167 18.90 -24.29 13.07
CA SER A 167 20.27 -24.85 12.95
C SER A 167 20.71 -25.54 14.23
#